data_AF-A0A433K514-F1
#
_entry.id   AF-A0A433K514-F1
#
_cell.length_a   1.000
_cell.length_b   1.000
_cell.length_c   1.000
_cell.angle_alpha   90.00
_cell.angle_beta   90.00
_cell.angle_gamma   90.00
#
_symmetry.space_group_name_H-M   'P 1'
#
loop_
_entity.id
_entity.type
_entity.pdbx_description
1 polymer ?
#
loop_
_entity_poly.entity_id
_entity_poly.type
_entity_poly.pdbx_seq_one_letter_code
_entity_poly.pdbx_strand_id
1 'polypeptide(L)'
;MMSFLFGLFIGCGLGAVGYHYYQQYKTNESPFNNQSTKKNNDMAFLFEHYPYLMNLIKSNLSDPEYKNIREFFIVDKLAIMNSSVPRLRYDLGEETLALAHKLEEFGYIERLEHDSLLYRMDEDFIADLNAFKPLMLSVQEPG
;
A
#
# COMPACT_ATOMS: atom_id res chain seq x y z
N MET A 1 -52.14 -20.55 -25.53
CA MET A 1 -50.70 -20.69 -25.88
C MET A 1 -49.98 -19.33 -25.94
N MET A 2 -50.62 -18.25 -26.44
CA MET A 2 -50.01 -16.91 -26.51
C MET A 2 -49.74 -16.24 -25.14
N SER A 3 -50.52 -16.54 -24.10
CA SER A 3 -50.41 -15.87 -22.79
C SER A 3 -49.11 -16.19 -22.02
N PHE A 4 -48.51 -17.36 -22.28
CA PHE A 4 -47.28 -17.80 -21.61
C PHE A 4 -46.04 -17.09 -22.18
N LEU A 5 -46.04 -16.83 -23.50
CA LEU A 5 -44.98 -16.08 -24.17
C LEU A 5 -44.94 -14.62 -23.71
N PHE A 6 -46.10 -13.96 -23.58
CA PHE A 6 -46.17 -12.59 -23.08
C PHE A 6 -45.67 -12.46 -21.63
N GLY A 7 -46.00 -13.42 -20.76
CA GLY A 7 -45.48 -13.45 -19.39
C GLY A 7 -43.95 -13.62 -19.34
N LEU A 8 -43.39 -14.46 -20.22
CA LEU A 8 -41.94 -14.68 -20.33
C LEU A 8 -41.20 -13.41 -20.79
N PHE A 9 -41.72 -12.69 -21.80
CA PHE A 9 -41.10 -11.46 -22.30
C PHE A 9 -41.12 -10.33 -21.27
N ILE A 10 -42.24 -10.17 -20.54
CA ILE A 10 -42.36 -9.14 -19.49
C ILE A 10 -41.43 -9.46 -18.32
N GLY A 11 -41.35 -10.74 -17.91
CA GLY A 11 -40.45 -11.18 -16.85
C GLY A 11 -38.96 -10.98 -17.20
N CYS A 12 -38.54 -11.34 -18.42
CA CYS A 12 -37.18 -11.12 -18.90
C CYS A 12 -36.83 -9.62 -19.03
N GLY A 13 -37.77 -8.80 -19.50
CA GLY A 13 -37.58 -7.35 -19.60
C GLY A 13 -37.37 -6.70 -18.23
N LEU A 14 -38.22 -7.02 -17.24
CA LEU A 14 -38.09 -6.51 -15.87
C LEU A 14 -36.79 -6.98 -15.19
N GLY A 15 -36.38 -8.23 -15.41
CA GLY A 15 -35.12 -8.76 -14.89
C GLY A 15 -33.90 -8.05 -15.48
N ALA A 16 -33.90 -7.78 -16.80
CA ALA A 16 -32.81 -7.07 -17.47
C ALA A 16 -32.69 -5.61 -17.00
N VAL A 17 -33.81 -4.90 -16.89
CA VAL A 17 -33.83 -3.51 -16.40
C VAL A 17 -33.38 -3.43 -14.94
N GLY A 18 -33.87 -4.34 -14.08
CA GLY A 18 -33.47 -4.41 -12.68
C GLY A 18 -31.97 -4.73 -12.51
N TYR A 19 -31.44 -5.67 -13.30
CA TYR A 19 -30.01 -6.01 -13.30
C TYR A 19 -29.14 -4.82 -13.72
N HIS A 20 -29.56 -4.08 -14.74
CA HIS A 20 -28.81 -2.92 -15.24
C HIS A 20 -28.79 -1.76 -14.23
N TYR A 21 -29.89 -1.52 -13.53
CA TYR A 21 -29.96 -0.55 -12.43
C TYR A 21 -29.14 -0.99 -11.22
N TYR A 22 -29.19 -2.27 -10.84
CA TYR A 22 -28.42 -2.80 -9.72
C TYR A 22 -26.90 -2.73 -9.99
N GLN A 23 -26.46 -3.05 -11.21
CA GLN A 23 -25.06 -2.88 -11.60
C GLN A 23 -24.62 -1.41 -11.50
N GLN A 24 -25.39 -0.46 -12.05
CA GLN A 24 -25.01 0.97 -11.95
C GLN A 24 -24.87 1.45 -10.50
N TYR A 25 -25.69 0.95 -9.58
CA TYR A 25 -25.59 1.33 -8.17
C TYR A 25 -24.34 0.76 -7.48
N LYS A 26 -23.96 -0.49 -7.79
CA LYS A 26 -22.72 -1.11 -7.29
C LYS A 26 -21.47 -0.52 -7.94
N THR A 27 -21.53 -0.15 -9.22
CA THR A 27 -20.41 0.42 -9.97
C THR A 27 -20.20 1.92 -9.70
N ASN A 28 -21.17 2.59 -9.05
CA ASN A 28 -21.01 3.96 -8.56
C ASN A 28 -20.12 4.07 -7.32
N GLU A 29 -19.71 2.96 -6.69
CA GLU A 29 -18.48 2.97 -5.90
C GLU A 29 -17.31 3.17 -6.85
N SER A 30 -16.92 4.44 -6.99
CA SER A 30 -15.77 4.84 -7.79
C SER A 30 -14.59 3.91 -7.50
N PRO A 31 -13.98 3.29 -8.52
CA PRO A 31 -12.81 2.42 -8.33
C PRO A 31 -11.67 3.16 -7.60
N PHE A 32 -11.63 4.49 -7.74
CA PHE A 32 -10.70 5.36 -7.02
C PHE A 32 -10.93 5.34 -5.50
N ASN A 33 -12.20 5.32 -5.05
CA ASN A 33 -12.55 5.32 -3.63
C ASN A 33 -12.24 3.97 -2.97
N ASN A 34 -12.45 2.87 -3.71
CA ASN A 34 -12.10 1.53 -3.25
C ASN A 34 -10.58 1.33 -3.17
N GLN A 35 -9.82 1.89 -4.12
CA GLN A 35 -8.36 1.83 -4.11
C GLN A 35 -7.75 2.67 -2.98
N SER A 36 -8.23 3.89 -2.75
CA SER A 36 -7.75 4.74 -1.65
C SER A 36 -8.08 4.14 -0.28
N THR A 37 -9.26 3.54 -0.13
CA THR A 37 -9.66 2.86 1.12
C THR A 37 -8.78 1.65 1.38
N LYS A 38 -8.49 0.85 0.34
CA LYS A 38 -7.57 -0.30 0.45
C LYS A 38 -6.17 0.15 0.87
N LYS A 39 -5.55 1.13 0.17
CA LYS A 39 -4.21 1.62 0.51
C LYS A 39 -4.14 2.17 1.95
N ASN A 40 -5.16 2.90 2.40
CA ASN A 40 -5.24 3.37 3.79
C ASN A 40 -5.30 2.21 4.80
N ASN A 41 -6.06 1.16 4.51
CA ASN A 41 -6.13 -0.02 5.37
C ASN A 41 -4.78 -0.78 5.39
N ASP A 42 -4.13 -0.92 4.24
CA ASP A 42 -2.81 -1.54 4.12
C ASP A 42 -1.76 -0.75 4.92
N MET A 43 -1.79 0.59 4.84
CA MET A 43 -0.91 1.45 5.63
C MET A 43 -1.18 1.34 7.13
N ALA A 44 -2.45 1.34 7.54
CA ALA A 44 -2.83 1.15 8.94
C ALA A 44 -2.34 -0.21 9.48
N PHE A 45 -2.50 -1.27 8.69
CA PHE A 45 -1.98 -2.60 9.03
C PHE A 45 -0.47 -2.58 9.26
N LEU A 46 0.30 -1.94 8.37
CA LEU A 46 1.77 -1.85 8.49
C LEU A 46 2.19 -1.11 9.77
N PHE A 47 1.52 -0.01 10.11
CA PHE A 47 1.83 0.74 11.33
C PHE A 47 1.38 0.04 12.62
N GLU A 48 0.35 -0.80 12.55
CA GLU A 48 -0.08 -1.63 13.68
C GLU A 48 0.90 -2.78 13.96
N HIS A 49 1.36 -3.46 12.90
CA HIS A 49 2.16 -4.68 13.02
C HIS A 49 3.68 -4.45 13.02
N TYR A 50 4.14 -3.37 12.40
CA TYR A 50 5.57 -3.01 12.29
C TYR A 50 5.83 -1.54 12.69
N PRO A 51 5.33 -1.08 13.86
CA PRO A 51 5.35 0.34 14.23
C PRO A 51 6.76 0.94 14.26
N TYR A 52 7.73 0.20 14.80
CA TYR A 52 9.10 0.69 14.92
C TYR A 52 9.74 0.91 13.55
N LEU A 53 9.68 -0.10 12.68
CA LEU A 53 10.29 -0.04 11.35
C LEU A 53 9.58 0.97 10.43
N MET A 54 8.25 1.06 10.48
CA MET A 54 7.51 2.06 9.70
C MET A 54 7.83 3.49 10.14
N ASN A 55 7.95 3.74 11.44
CA ASN A 55 8.39 5.04 11.95
C ASN A 55 9.85 5.35 11.57
N LEU A 56 10.73 4.35 11.57
CA LEU A 56 12.11 4.51 11.12
C LEU A 56 12.18 4.88 9.63
N ILE A 57 11.43 4.18 8.77
CA ILE A 57 11.33 4.51 7.33
C ILE A 57 10.81 5.94 7.16
N LYS A 58 9.74 6.30 7.85
CA LYS A 58 9.17 7.65 7.80
C LYS A 58 10.14 8.73 8.28
N SER A 59 10.89 8.47 9.35
CA SER A 59 11.91 9.38 9.86
C SER A 59 13.03 9.58 8.85
N ASN A 60 13.53 8.49 8.25
CA ASN A 60 14.58 8.57 7.23
C ASN A 60 14.11 9.40 6.03
N LEU A 61 12.90 9.18 5.54
CA LEU A 61 12.36 9.93 4.40
C LEU A 61 12.05 11.40 4.71
N SER A 62 11.86 11.74 5.99
CA SER A 62 11.68 13.11 6.46
C SER A 62 13.00 13.88 6.61
N ASP A 63 14.13 13.17 6.67
CA ASP A 63 15.46 13.77 6.74
C ASP A 63 15.80 14.48 5.41
N PRO A 64 16.13 15.78 5.41
CA PRO A 64 16.53 16.50 4.20
C PRO A 64 17.67 15.86 3.41
N GLU A 65 18.56 15.12 4.08
CA GLU A 65 19.69 14.41 3.46
C GLU A 65 19.22 13.18 2.68
N TYR A 66 18.17 12.52 3.14
CA TYR A 66 17.68 11.26 2.58
C TYR A 66 16.35 11.39 1.80
N LYS A 67 15.71 12.56 1.80
CA LYS A 67 14.40 12.80 1.17
C LYS A 67 14.29 12.39 -0.31
N ASN A 68 15.42 12.34 -1.03
CA ASN A 68 15.48 11.98 -2.45
C ASN A 68 15.91 10.53 -2.68
N ILE A 69 16.24 9.78 -1.62
CA ILE A 69 16.63 8.39 -1.73
C ILE A 69 15.38 7.54 -1.93
N ARG A 70 15.42 6.63 -2.91
CA ARG A 70 14.34 5.71 -3.25
C ARG A 70 14.72 4.25 -3.11
N GLU A 71 16.00 3.97 -2.97
CA GLU A 71 16.54 2.63 -2.89
C GLU A 71 17.03 2.34 -1.49
N PHE A 72 16.82 1.11 -1.04
CA PHE A 72 17.33 0.66 0.24
C PHE A 72 17.77 -0.79 0.21
N PHE A 73 18.69 -1.09 1.11
CA PHE A 73 19.22 -2.42 1.33
C PHE A 73 18.79 -2.98 2.67
N ILE A 74 18.52 -4.28 2.71
CA ILE A 74 18.39 -5.05 3.96
C ILE A 74 19.64 -5.93 4.08
N VAL A 75 20.56 -5.56 4.96
CA VAL A 75 21.89 -6.21 5.04
C VAL A 75 22.32 -6.44 6.47
N ASP A 76 23.25 -7.38 6.65
CA ASP A 76 23.87 -7.61 7.95
C ASP A 76 24.48 -6.32 8.53
N LYS A 77 24.45 -6.15 9.85
CA LYS A 77 24.99 -4.96 10.54
C LYS A 77 26.48 -4.74 10.28
N LEU A 78 27.22 -5.80 9.98
CA LEU A 78 28.66 -5.76 9.70
C LEU A 78 28.97 -5.69 8.20
N ALA A 79 27.96 -5.73 7.33
CA ALA A 79 28.17 -5.64 5.89
C ALA A 79 28.74 -4.26 5.49
N ILE A 80 29.79 -4.27 4.68
CA ILE A 80 30.37 -3.07 4.09
C ILE A 80 29.75 -2.87 2.71
N MET A 81 29.07 -1.75 2.51
CA MET A 81 28.43 -1.40 1.26
C MET A 81 29.28 -0.39 0.48
N ASN A 82 29.84 -0.82 -0.64
CA ASN A 82 30.49 0.08 -1.60
C ASN A 82 29.49 0.41 -2.71
N SER A 83 28.64 1.41 -2.45
CA SER A 83 27.64 1.88 -3.40
C SER A 83 27.99 3.29 -3.88
N SER A 84 28.00 3.49 -5.20
CA SER A 84 28.10 4.83 -5.80
C SER A 84 26.80 5.62 -5.73
N VAL A 85 25.67 4.92 -5.54
CA VAL A 85 24.33 5.51 -5.44
C VAL A 85 23.93 5.63 -3.96
N PRO A 86 23.39 6.78 -3.50
CA PRO A 86 22.87 6.92 -2.15
C PRO A 86 21.70 5.98 -1.89
N ARG A 87 21.77 5.19 -0.81
CA ARG A 87 20.78 4.17 -0.47
C ARG A 87 20.58 4.12 1.03
N LEU A 88 19.33 3.91 1.46
CA LEU A 88 19.04 3.65 2.86
C LEU A 88 19.50 2.24 3.23
N ARG A 89 19.76 2.03 4.52
CA ARG A 89 20.20 0.76 5.06
C ARG A 89 19.34 0.36 6.23
N TYR A 90 18.82 -0.86 6.17
CA TYR A 90 18.12 -1.50 7.26
C TYR A 90 18.82 -2.80 7.65
N ASP A 91 18.81 -3.08 8.94
CA ASP A 91 19.46 -4.27 9.47
C ASP A 91 18.67 -5.52 9.06
N LEU A 92 19.41 -6.54 8.60
CA LEU A 92 18.87 -7.85 8.32
C LEU A 92 18.35 -8.48 9.61
N GLY A 93 17.06 -8.81 9.60
CA GLY A 93 16.36 -9.46 10.70
C GLY A 93 15.03 -10.03 10.20
N GLU A 94 14.47 -10.99 10.93
CA GLU A 94 13.21 -11.64 10.56
C GLU A 94 12.06 -10.63 10.40
N GLU A 95 11.97 -9.66 11.32
CA GLU A 95 10.96 -8.60 11.27
C GLU A 95 11.14 -7.68 10.05
N THR A 96 12.37 -7.27 9.75
CA THR A 96 12.69 -6.43 8.58
C THR A 96 12.32 -7.14 7.27
N LEU A 97 12.64 -8.43 7.16
CA LEU A 97 12.29 -9.25 6.00
C LEU A 97 10.78 -9.46 5.88
N ALA A 98 10.08 -9.70 7.00
CA ALA A 98 8.63 -9.84 7.00
C ALA A 98 7.93 -8.54 6.57
N LEU A 99 8.41 -7.40 7.06
CA LEU A 99 7.93 -6.09 6.61
C LEU A 99 8.19 -5.88 5.12
N ALA A 100 9.40 -6.16 4.64
CA ALA A 100 9.74 -6.01 3.22
C ALA A 100 8.84 -6.85 2.32
N HIS A 101 8.59 -8.11 2.70
CA HIS A 101 7.64 -8.97 1.98
C HIS A 101 6.24 -8.38 1.95
N LYS A 102 5.76 -7.79 3.06
CA LYS A 102 4.43 -7.16 3.10
C LYS A 102 4.35 -5.89 2.27
N LEU A 103 5.39 -5.06 2.31
CA LEU A 103 5.50 -3.88 1.46
C LEU A 103 5.50 -4.27 -0.04
N GLU A 104 6.20 -5.35 -0.40
CA GLU A 104 6.25 -5.89 -1.77
C GLU A 104 4.87 -6.45 -2.18
N GLU A 105 4.21 -7.21 -1.30
CA GLU A 105 2.85 -7.74 -1.50
C GLU A 105 1.81 -6.63 -1.72
N PHE A 106 1.96 -5.50 -1.03
CA PHE A 106 1.09 -4.33 -1.18
C PHE A 106 1.48 -3.42 -2.35
N GLY A 107 2.59 -3.71 -3.03
CA GLY A 107 3.09 -2.92 -4.17
C GLY A 107 3.71 -1.59 -3.77
N TYR A 108 4.12 -1.42 -2.51
CA TYR A 108 4.79 -0.21 -2.02
C TYR A 108 6.29 -0.19 -2.28
N ILE A 109 6.89 -1.38 -2.45
CA ILE A 109 8.28 -1.54 -2.86
C ILE A 109 8.36 -2.60 -3.96
N GLU A 110 9.42 -2.52 -4.73
CA GLU A 110 9.79 -3.53 -5.72
C GLU A 110 11.24 -3.96 -5.49
N ARG A 111 11.49 -5.25 -5.69
CA ARG A 111 12.85 -5.79 -5.64
C ARG A 111 13.57 -5.51 -6.96
N LEU A 112 14.78 -4.95 -6.89
CA LEU A 112 15.56 -4.67 -8.09
C LEU A 112 16.24 -5.94 -8.62
N GLU A 113 16.33 -6.05 -9.94
CA GLU A 113 16.96 -7.19 -10.60
C GLU A 113 18.43 -7.32 -10.16
N HIS A 114 18.86 -8.55 -9.92
CA HIS A 114 20.24 -8.95 -9.56
C HIS A 114 20.67 -8.83 -8.10
N ASP A 115 19.85 -8.28 -7.20
CA ASP A 115 20.14 -8.31 -5.75
C ASP A 115 18.88 -8.63 -4.94
N SER A 116 18.90 -9.76 -4.23
CA SER A 116 17.75 -10.26 -3.48
C SER A 116 17.33 -9.37 -2.31
N LEU A 117 18.17 -8.42 -1.90
CA LEU A 117 17.97 -7.57 -0.72
C LEU A 117 18.02 -6.08 -1.04
N LEU A 118 17.98 -5.72 -2.33
CA LEU A 118 17.84 -4.36 -2.83
C LEU A 118 16.41 -4.10 -3.26
N TYR A 119 15.84 -3.03 -2.72
CA TYR A 119 14.48 -2.62 -2.99
C TYR A 119 14.41 -1.16 -3.40
N ARG A 120 13.42 -0.84 -4.25
CA ARG A 120 13.03 0.51 -4.61
C ARG A 120 11.64 0.80 -4.07
N MET A 121 11.46 1.96 -3.45
CA MET A 121 10.19 2.47 -2.97
C MET A 121 9.41 3.12 -4.10
N ASP A 122 8.11 2.86 -4.14
CA ASP A 122 7.18 3.54 -5.05
C ASP A 122 6.93 5.00 -4.58
N GLU A 123 6.73 5.93 -5.52
CA GLU A 123 6.48 7.33 -5.15
C GLU A 123 5.11 7.51 -4.47
N ASP A 124 4.11 6.72 -4.85
CA ASP A 124 2.81 6.75 -4.17
C ASP A 124 2.96 6.28 -2.73
N PHE A 125 3.80 5.27 -2.47
CA PHE A 125 4.08 4.82 -1.11
C PHE A 125 4.62 5.97 -0.25
N ILE A 126 5.56 6.75 -0.78
CA ILE A 126 6.17 7.87 -0.07
C ILE A 126 5.13 8.97 0.18
N ALA A 127 4.28 9.26 -0.81
CA ALA A 127 3.19 10.22 -0.67
C ALA A 127 2.19 9.76 0.42
N ASP A 128 1.78 8.50 0.37
CA ASP A 128 0.85 7.89 1.33
C ASP A 128 1.46 7.89 2.74
N LEU A 129 2.73 7.53 2.89
CA LEU A 129 3.45 7.50 4.18
C LEU A 129 3.55 8.89 4.82
N ASN A 130 3.78 9.92 4.01
CA ASN A 130 3.85 11.32 4.45
C ASN A 130 2.46 11.84 4.84
N ALA A 131 1.42 11.49 4.09
CA ALA A 131 0.04 11.86 4.39
C ALA A 131 -0.53 11.10 5.60
N PHE A 132 -0.05 9.87 5.84
CA PHE A 132 -0.55 8.99 6.88
C PHE A 132 -0.22 9.55 8.27
N LYS A 133 -1.28 9.83 9.05
CA LYS A 133 -1.18 10.19 10.46
C LYS A 133 -1.59 8.98 11.28
N PRO A 134 -0.64 8.25 11.90
CA PRO A 134 -1.00 7.17 12.79
C PRO A 134 -1.83 7.76 13.95
N LEU A 135 -2.94 7.12 14.29
CA LEU A 135 -3.86 7.55 15.36
C LEU A 135 -3.21 7.55 16.77
N MET A 136 -1.92 7.18 16.88
CA MET A 136 -1.17 6.94 18.11
C MET A 136 0.05 7.89 18.28
N LEU A 137 0.02 9.11 17.74
CA LEU A 137 1.01 10.16 18.05
C LEU A 137 0.38 11.44 18.61
N SER A 138 -0.68 11.31 19.42
CA SER A 138 -1.01 12.29 20.45
C SER A 138 -0.30 11.93 21.76
N VAL A 139 1.03 11.82 21.73
CA VAL A 139 1.81 11.89 22.99
C VAL A 139 2.23 13.34 23.13
N GLN A 140 1.51 14.01 24.03
CA GLN A 140 1.74 15.33 24.60
C GLN A 140 3.23 15.72 24.63
N GLU A 141 3.60 16.83 23.99
CA GLU A 141 4.83 17.53 24.32
C GLU A 141 4.71 18.04 25.77
N PRO A 142 5.64 17.73 26.69
CA PRO A 142 5.73 18.46 27.95
C PRO A 142 6.29 19.85 27.65
N GLY A 143 5.50 20.88 27.95
CA GLY A 143 5.91 22.28 27.93
C GLY A 143 6.86 22.65 29.07
#